data_AF-A0A6J1MMT7-F1
#
_entry.id   AF-A0A6J1MMT7-F1
#
_cell.length_a   1.000
_cell.length_b   1.000
_cell.length_c   1.000
_cell.angle_alpha   90.00
_cell.angle_beta   90.00
_cell.angle_gamma   90.00
#
_symmetry.space_group_name_H-M   'P 1'
#
loop_
_entity.id
_entity.type
_entity.pdbx_description
1 polymer ?
#
loop_
_entity_poly.entity_id
_entity_poly.type
_entity_poly.pdbx_seq_one_letter_code
_entity_poly.pdbx_strand_id
1 'polypeptide(L)'
;MEDRLIVFIVFLFVRNTSGGDFQLCINREEHQTCSIKALGDLNSEDAGSCDVEYIPRNSPECKDGFSSTPTSEQRLGQIIIKPFILESKCTVNDAHSISVPNIIFSDIKWKKLKFRITEIGSIPSRHCRRLAMPHKNVTVETKTVTKLHYDCYKSITDGSLNTGTIHVLDVEATDGVDVDQRKFLFYLPALQMLGTTTNETIWKPFVYVEKMVTSMQLRIVPPPVPLNVTYQIEVKKKPTENVAGNSDADEIVAVESIVAKSLNSTLVEEIYDYSPTSLGYYYFVVTIKQGGCMSCNSVKSPPIYLVVEPSHLSLYLVIIASLLAVAFVMWILYRRCNSGLPATRKPPKVLVIYPSQNTIHAECVKSFVEYLRSEYGFDILYDDDIQNTSHCDPYYWADEAIGEATHIMYIVGPKTDRRDISGNYTHNAMYNVDKLLLSFLKAKRPLQNKNVINVYFEHSDGILPNETRNDRAFFLLNDWQKLIAYLSRDLLPKQQIMRTKRGKNFIEDLTRVNRLLKEPSVV
;
A
#
# COMPACT_ATOMS: atom_id res chain seq x y z
N MET A 1 -63.63 -46.41 74.89
CA MET A 1 -62.94 -45.18 75.34
C MET A 1 -62.50 -44.46 74.07
N GLU A 2 -63.45 -43.87 73.34
CA GLU A 2 -64.06 -42.55 73.61
C GLU A 2 -63.04 -41.41 73.55
N ASP A 3 -63.02 -40.77 72.38
CA ASP A 3 -63.35 -39.36 72.16
C ASP A 3 -62.87 -38.29 73.15
N ARG A 4 -62.13 -37.31 72.57
CA ARG A 4 -62.27 -35.84 72.66
C ARG A 4 -61.01 -35.23 72.03
N LEU A 5 -60.98 -34.73 70.79
CA LEU A 5 -61.71 -33.61 70.18
C LEU A 5 -61.70 -32.31 71.01
N ILE A 6 -60.68 -31.47 70.80
CA ILE A 6 -60.84 -30.01 70.82
C ILE A 6 -60.19 -29.44 69.56
N VAL A 7 -61.08 -28.96 68.70
CA VAL A 7 -60.85 -28.11 67.55
C VAL A 7 -60.52 -26.71 68.04
N PHE A 8 -59.46 -26.10 67.52
CA PHE A 8 -59.35 -24.65 67.42
C PHE A 8 -58.82 -24.29 66.02
N ILE A 9 -59.77 -24.01 65.13
CA ILE A 9 -59.55 -23.31 63.87
C ILE A 9 -59.69 -21.82 64.19
N VAL A 10 -58.62 -21.04 63.99
CA VAL A 10 -58.75 -19.59 63.70
C VAL A 10 -57.82 -19.24 62.55
N PHE A 11 -58.46 -18.59 61.58
CA PHE A 11 -58.03 -18.08 60.29
C PHE A 11 -56.83 -17.09 60.32
N LEU A 12 -56.12 -17.06 59.18
CA LEU A 12 -55.44 -15.92 58.54
C LEU A 12 -54.20 -15.30 59.22
N PHE A 13 -53.06 -15.39 58.54
CA PHE A 13 -52.46 -14.23 57.86
C PHE A 13 -51.37 -14.69 56.89
N VAL A 14 -51.60 -14.50 55.59
CA VAL A 14 -50.53 -14.25 54.62
C VAL A 14 -49.90 -12.93 55.04
N ARG A 15 -48.68 -12.96 55.56
CA ARG A 15 -47.80 -11.80 55.58
C ARG A 15 -46.34 -12.24 55.53
N ASN A 16 -45.71 -11.90 54.41
CA ASN A 16 -44.28 -11.72 54.27
C ASN A 16 -43.68 -11.06 55.51
N THR A 17 -42.68 -11.70 56.10
CA THR A 17 -41.59 -11.00 56.79
C THR A 17 -40.28 -11.67 56.37
N SER A 18 -39.64 -10.94 55.46
CA SER A 18 -38.23 -10.93 55.09
C SER A 18 -37.24 -10.99 56.26
N GLY A 19 -36.10 -11.61 55.97
CA GLY A 19 -34.88 -11.68 56.77
C GLY A 19 -34.20 -12.99 56.37
N GLY A 20 -33.38 -13.03 55.33
CA GLY A 20 -32.21 -12.19 55.11
C GLY A 20 -31.03 -13.16 55.10
N ASP A 21 -30.23 -13.05 54.06
CA ASP A 21 -28.96 -13.73 53.81
C ASP A 21 -28.94 -15.09 53.10
N PHE A 22 -28.19 -15.03 52.00
CA PHE A 22 -28.14 -15.93 50.89
C PHE A 22 -27.47 -17.25 51.26
N GLN A 23 -28.23 -18.32 51.05
CA GLN A 23 -27.80 -19.70 51.12
C GLN A 23 -26.88 -20.02 49.92
N LEU A 24 -25.61 -19.62 50.01
CA LEU A 24 -24.54 -20.08 49.13
C LEU A 24 -24.02 -21.43 49.65
N CYS A 25 -23.96 -22.43 48.75
CA CYS A 25 -23.51 -23.82 48.94
C CYS A 25 -24.56 -24.84 49.39
N ILE A 26 -25.47 -25.26 48.50
CA ILE A 26 -26.00 -26.63 48.53
C ILE A 26 -26.05 -27.22 47.10
N ASN A 27 -25.23 -28.24 46.86
CA ASN A 27 -25.75 -29.54 46.45
C ASN A 27 -24.76 -30.64 46.88
N ARG A 28 -25.28 -31.60 47.64
CA ARG A 28 -24.72 -32.93 47.95
C ARG A 28 -23.97 -33.47 46.71
N GLU A 29 -22.72 -33.95 46.72
CA GLU A 29 -21.93 -34.68 47.71
C GLU A 29 -20.44 -34.25 47.63
N GLU A 30 -19.81 -34.22 48.82
CA GLU A 30 -18.37 -34.27 49.11
C GLU A 30 -17.39 -33.18 48.59
N HIS A 31 -17.13 -32.22 49.50
CA HIS A 31 -15.88 -31.46 49.71
C HIS A 31 -15.37 -30.46 48.64
N GLN A 32 -15.64 -29.17 48.87
CA GLN A 32 -14.67 -28.10 49.23
C GLN A 32 -15.07 -26.71 48.71
N THR A 33 -14.90 -25.73 49.60
CA THR A 33 -15.15 -24.29 49.52
C THR A 33 -14.41 -23.61 48.36
N CYS A 34 -15.12 -23.22 47.30
CA CYS A 34 -14.64 -22.17 46.40
C CYS A 34 -14.97 -20.80 46.98
N SER A 35 -14.05 -19.84 46.93
CA SER A 35 -14.31 -18.48 47.42
C SER A 35 -14.42 -17.49 46.26
N ILE A 36 -15.64 -17.07 45.94
CA ILE A 36 -15.88 -15.92 45.06
C ILE A 36 -15.82 -14.69 45.97
N LYS A 37 -14.61 -14.24 46.31
CA LYS A 37 -14.42 -13.02 47.12
C LYS A 37 -14.34 -11.82 46.19
N ALA A 38 -15.41 -11.04 46.13
CA ALA A 38 -15.35 -9.65 45.70
C ALA A 38 -14.77 -8.84 46.87
N LEU A 39 -13.54 -8.32 46.74
CA LEU A 39 -13.00 -7.42 47.78
C LEU A 39 -13.66 -6.04 47.67
N GLY A 40 -14.58 -5.77 48.60
CA GLY A 40 -15.06 -4.44 49.01
C GLY A 40 -14.84 -4.29 50.52
N ASP A 41 -14.70 -3.05 51.01
CA ASP A 41 -14.47 -2.77 52.44
C ASP A 41 -15.47 -3.52 53.33
N LEU A 42 -14.93 -4.19 54.36
CA LEU A 42 -15.54 -5.23 55.20
C LEU A 42 -16.78 -4.82 56.04
N ASN A 43 -17.42 -3.67 55.79
CA ASN A 43 -18.46 -3.11 56.66
C ASN A 43 -19.75 -2.67 55.94
N SER A 44 -19.98 -3.02 54.68
CA SER A 44 -21.30 -2.81 54.05
C SER A 44 -21.95 -4.15 53.72
N GLU A 45 -23.09 -4.43 54.35
CA GLU A 45 -24.01 -5.55 54.02
C GLU A 45 -24.55 -5.46 52.57
N ASP A 46 -24.19 -4.41 51.82
CA ASP A 46 -24.54 -4.18 50.41
C ASP A 46 -23.37 -4.44 49.41
N ALA A 47 -22.32 -5.17 49.79
CA ALA A 47 -21.26 -5.53 48.86
C ALA A 47 -21.78 -6.53 47.80
N GLY A 48 -22.12 -6.02 46.61
CA GLY A 48 -22.76 -6.74 45.51
C GLY A 48 -22.25 -8.17 45.27
N SER A 49 -23.11 -9.14 45.61
CA SER A 49 -22.93 -10.57 45.32
C SER A 49 -22.78 -10.80 43.81
N CYS A 50 -21.70 -11.43 43.37
CA CYS A 50 -21.55 -11.87 41.98
C CYS A 50 -22.34 -13.18 41.79
N ASP A 51 -23.29 -13.20 40.88
CA ASP A 51 -24.04 -14.42 40.55
C ASP A 51 -23.22 -15.32 39.65
N VAL A 52 -23.11 -16.61 40.01
CA VAL A 52 -22.37 -17.61 39.23
C VAL A 52 -23.30 -18.70 38.75
N GLU A 53 -23.39 -18.82 37.43
CA GLU A 53 -24.20 -19.81 36.74
C GLU A 53 -23.31 -20.88 36.09
N TYR A 54 -23.70 -22.14 36.31
CA TYR A 54 -23.00 -23.31 35.80
C TYR A 54 -23.51 -23.66 34.40
N ILE A 55 -22.62 -23.62 33.41
CA ILE A 55 -22.94 -24.05 32.05
C ILE A 55 -22.53 -25.53 31.89
N PRO A 56 -23.45 -26.45 31.54
CA PRO A 56 -23.13 -27.86 31.37
C PRO A 56 -22.04 -28.08 30.31
N ARG A 57 -21.08 -28.98 30.58
CA ARG A 57 -19.93 -29.25 29.70
C ARG A 57 -20.33 -29.65 28.27
N ASN A 58 -21.47 -30.32 28.13
CA ASN A 58 -21.96 -30.86 26.86
C ASN A 58 -22.96 -29.95 26.13
N SER A 59 -23.29 -28.78 26.71
CA SER A 59 -24.19 -27.80 26.10
C SER A 59 -23.56 -27.18 24.85
N PRO A 60 -24.37 -26.74 23.86
CA PRO A 60 -23.87 -26.04 22.68
C PRO A 60 -23.10 -24.77 23.06
N GLU A 61 -23.60 -24.02 24.06
CA GLU A 61 -22.93 -22.81 24.57
C GLU A 61 -21.49 -23.08 25.08
N CYS A 62 -21.22 -24.25 25.65
CA CYS A 62 -19.87 -24.62 26.08
C CYS A 62 -19.02 -25.26 24.96
N LYS A 63 -19.65 -25.99 24.03
CA LYS A 63 -18.97 -26.71 22.95
C LYS A 63 -18.52 -25.80 21.80
N ASP A 64 -19.42 -24.95 21.31
CA ASP A 64 -19.27 -24.27 20.02
C ASP A 64 -18.37 -23.02 20.12
N GLY A 65 -18.02 -22.62 21.35
CA GLY A 65 -17.19 -21.45 21.63
C GLY A 65 -17.94 -20.14 21.53
N PHE A 66 -17.33 -19.08 22.05
CA PHE A 66 -17.92 -17.75 22.00
C PHE A 66 -17.78 -17.22 20.57
N SER A 67 -18.91 -17.07 19.89
CA SER A 67 -19.01 -16.75 18.45
C SER A 67 -19.17 -15.26 18.17
N SER A 68 -19.21 -14.43 19.21
CA SER A 68 -19.47 -13.00 19.09
C SER A 68 -18.26 -12.28 18.52
N THR A 69 -18.40 -11.58 17.40
CA THR A 69 -17.37 -10.62 16.95
C THR A 69 -17.28 -9.48 17.98
N PRO A 70 -16.09 -9.12 18.48
CA PRO A 70 -15.95 -8.00 19.39
C PRO A 70 -16.49 -6.73 18.73
N THR A 71 -17.37 -6.01 19.43
CA THR A 71 -18.02 -4.79 18.89
C THR A 71 -17.17 -3.53 19.13
N SER A 72 -16.18 -3.62 20.02
CA SER A 72 -15.31 -2.52 20.42
C SER A 72 -13.93 -3.05 20.84
N GLU A 73 -12.88 -2.25 20.68
CA GLU A 73 -11.53 -2.54 21.22
C GLU A 73 -11.43 -2.24 22.73
N GLN A 74 -12.52 -1.76 23.34
CA GLN A 74 -12.55 -1.38 24.73
C GLN A 74 -12.46 -2.60 25.66
N ARG A 75 -11.38 -2.66 26.45
CA ARG A 75 -11.22 -3.68 27.50
C ARG A 75 -12.23 -3.44 28.64
N LEU A 76 -13.06 -4.44 28.93
CA LEU A 76 -14.08 -4.37 29.98
C LEU A 76 -13.57 -4.85 31.35
N GLY A 77 -12.26 -5.03 31.49
CA GLY A 77 -11.56 -5.34 32.73
C GLY A 77 -10.22 -6.01 32.49
N GLN A 78 -9.41 -6.16 33.54
CA GLN A 78 -8.15 -6.88 33.49
C GLN A 78 -8.34 -8.33 33.96
N ILE A 79 -7.60 -9.25 33.33
CA ILE A 79 -7.60 -10.68 33.66
C ILE A 79 -6.16 -11.07 33.95
N ILE A 80 -5.94 -11.64 35.13
CA ILE A 80 -4.63 -12.10 35.60
C ILE A 80 -4.78 -13.58 35.95
N ILE A 81 -3.90 -14.43 35.43
CA ILE A 81 -3.87 -15.85 35.76
C ILE A 81 -2.71 -16.09 36.71
N LYS A 82 -3.01 -16.59 37.91
CA LYS A 82 -1.99 -16.93 38.90
C LYS A 82 -2.08 -18.40 39.30
N PRO A 83 -1.03 -19.19 39.10
CA PRO A 83 -1.00 -20.54 39.63
C PRO A 83 -0.85 -20.50 41.15
N PHE A 84 -1.52 -21.41 41.85
CA PHE A 84 -1.33 -21.63 43.28
C PHE A 84 -1.39 -23.12 43.61
N ILE A 85 -0.87 -23.48 44.77
CA ILE A 85 -0.89 -24.85 45.28
C ILE A 85 -2.17 -25.02 46.09
N LEU A 86 -3.01 -25.98 45.70
CA LEU A 86 -4.14 -26.43 46.49
C LEU A 86 -3.77 -27.74 47.19
N GLU A 87 -3.78 -27.71 48.53
CA GLU A 87 -3.59 -28.90 49.35
C GLU A 87 -4.92 -29.66 49.47
N SER A 88 -5.00 -30.84 48.84
CA SER A 88 -6.14 -31.73 48.97
C SER A 88 -5.82 -32.81 50.01
N LYS A 89 -6.54 -32.79 51.14
CA LYS A 89 -6.52 -33.88 52.11
C LYS A 89 -7.52 -34.94 51.66
N CYS A 90 -7.07 -35.89 50.84
CA CYS A 90 -7.94 -36.97 50.36
C CYS A 90 -8.08 -38.10 51.41
N THR A 91 -7.11 -38.27 52.32
CA THR A 91 -7.19 -39.18 53.48
C THR A 91 -6.35 -38.65 54.64
N VAL A 92 -6.54 -39.21 55.84
CA VAL A 92 -5.85 -38.80 57.09
C VAL A 92 -4.31 -38.90 56.99
N ASN A 93 -3.77 -39.65 56.02
CA ASN A 93 -2.34 -39.89 55.87
C ASN A 93 -1.71 -39.43 54.53
N ASP A 94 -2.49 -39.07 53.50
CA ASP A 94 -1.94 -38.63 52.20
C ASP A 94 -2.49 -37.27 51.76
N ALA A 95 -1.76 -36.22 52.11
CA ALA A 95 -1.96 -34.90 51.53
C ALA A 95 -1.39 -34.86 50.11
N HIS A 96 -2.26 -34.68 49.11
CA HIS A 96 -1.86 -34.48 47.73
C HIS A 96 -1.97 -33.00 47.38
N SER A 97 -0.85 -32.39 47.01
CA SER A 97 -0.82 -31.02 46.52
C SER A 97 -1.00 -31.00 45.00
N ILE A 98 -1.88 -30.13 44.49
CA ILE A 98 -2.08 -29.94 43.05
C ILE A 98 -1.89 -28.48 42.66
N SER A 99 -1.38 -28.25 41.45
CA SER A 99 -1.24 -26.91 40.86
C SER A 99 -2.55 -26.54 40.18
N VAL A 100 -3.14 -25.41 40.56
CA VAL A 100 -4.42 -24.93 40.02
C VAL A 100 -4.32 -23.46 39.63
N PRO A 101 -4.99 -23.02 38.55
CA PRO A 101 -5.02 -21.61 38.18
C PRO A 101 -6.08 -20.86 39.00
N ASN A 102 -5.67 -19.73 39.57
CA ASN A 102 -6.54 -18.68 40.09
C ASN A 102 -6.70 -17.61 39.02
N ILE A 103 -7.91 -17.44 38.50
CA ILE A 103 -8.23 -16.40 37.54
C ILE A 103 -8.75 -15.20 38.31
N ILE A 104 -8.04 -14.08 38.18
CA ILE A 104 -8.32 -12.85 38.88
C ILE A 104 -8.86 -11.85 37.86
N PHE A 105 -10.09 -11.39 38.07
CA PHE A 105 -10.68 -10.30 37.30
C PHE A 105 -10.54 -9.02 38.11
N SER A 106 -9.90 -7.99 37.55
CA SER A 106 -9.76 -6.67 38.19
C SER A 106 -10.28 -5.56 37.29
N ASP A 107 -10.49 -4.37 37.85
CA ASP A 107 -11.01 -3.20 37.14
C ASP A 107 -12.29 -3.53 36.33
N ILE A 108 -13.22 -4.23 36.97
CA ILE A 108 -14.40 -4.82 36.34
C ILE A 108 -15.34 -3.72 35.85
N LYS A 109 -15.58 -3.68 34.54
CA LYS A 109 -16.53 -2.77 33.86
C LYS A 109 -17.69 -3.51 33.19
N TRP A 110 -17.61 -4.84 33.09
CA TRP A 110 -18.65 -5.69 32.51
C TRP A 110 -19.81 -5.94 33.47
N LYS A 111 -21.01 -6.17 32.91
CA LYS A 111 -22.21 -6.64 33.65
C LYS A 111 -22.35 -8.15 33.62
N LYS A 112 -21.95 -8.78 32.51
CA LYS A 112 -21.95 -10.24 32.35
C LYS A 112 -20.61 -10.68 31.80
N LEU A 113 -20.10 -11.79 32.32
CA LEU A 113 -18.90 -12.46 31.86
C LEU A 113 -19.23 -13.92 31.61
N LYS A 114 -18.84 -14.45 30.46
CA LYS A 114 -18.80 -15.88 30.21
C LYS A 114 -17.36 -16.27 29.99
N PHE A 115 -16.96 -17.39 30.57
CA PHE A 115 -15.64 -17.93 30.28
C PHE A 115 -15.68 -19.44 30.17
N ARG A 116 -14.73 -19.96 29.40
CA ARG A 116 -14.53 -21.36 29.14
C ARG A 116 -13.05 -21.67 29.27
N ILE A 117 -12.73 -22.65 30.10
CA ILE A 117 -11.40 -23.25 30.15
C ILE A 117 -11.47 -24.57 29.40
N THR A 118 -10.63 -24.72 28.38
CA THR A 118 -10.49 -25.95 27.59
C THR A 118 -9.10 -26.51 27.78
N GLU A 119 -9.03 -27.79 28.11
CA GLU A 119 -7.79 -28.55 28.12
C GLU A 119 -7.60 -29.22 26.76
N ILE A 120 -6.50 -28.90 26.07
CA ILE A 120 -6.17 -29.47 24.76
C ILE A 120 -5.31 -30.72 24.99
N GLY A 121 -5.96 -31.88 24.90
CA GLY A 121 -5.37 -33.22 24.99
C GLY A 121 -6.16 -34.24 24.17
N SER A 122 -5.99 -35.53 24.44
CA SER A 122 -6.67 -36.63 23.74
C SER A 122 -8.19 -36.64 23.92
N ILE A 123 -8.69 -36.15 25.05
CA ILE A 123 -10.12 -35.93 25.30
C ILE A 123 -10.28 -34.51 25.86
N PRO A 124 -10.82 -33.54 25.09
CA PRO A 124 -10.90 -32.17 25.54
C PRO A 124 -11.88 -32.01 26.70
N SER A 125 -11.35 -31.69 27.89
CA SER A 125 -12.15 -31.32 29.05
C SER A 125 -12.54 -29.84 28.94
N ARG A 126 -13.82 -29.54 29.16
CA ARG A 126 -14.35 -28.17 29.08
C ARG A 126 -14.96 -27.76 30.41
N HIS A 127 -14.66 -26.55 30.84
CA HIS A 127 -15.17 -25.97 32.06
C HIS A 127 -15.73 -24.58 31.77
N CYS A 128 -17.06 -24.44 31.75
CA CYS A 128 -17.75 -23.22 31.37
C CYS A 128 -18.51 -22.62 32.55
N ARG A 129 -18.41 -21.30 32.73
CA ARG A 129 -19.12 -20.55 33.77
C ARG A 129 -19.61 -19.21 33.22
N ARG A 130 -20.70 -18.73 33.79
CA ARG A 130 -21.19 -17.36 33.57
C ARG A 130 -21.22 -16.64 34.91
N LEU A 131 -20.67 -15.43 34.92
CA LEU A 131 -20.71 -14.51 36.04
C LEU A 131 -21.61 -13.33 35.65
N ALA A 132 -22.50 -12.91 36.54
CA ALA A 132 -23.33 -11.74 36.35
C ALA A 132 -23.25 -10.82 37.57
N MET A 133 -23.10 -9.52 37.32
CA MET A 133 -23.19 -8.49 38.34
C MET A 133 -24.66 -8.03 38.43
N PRO A 134 -25.37 -8.30 39.54
CA PRO A 134 -26.81 -8.09 39.62
C PRO A 134 -27.25 -6.62 39.66
N HIS A 135 -26.37 -5.65 39.98
CA HIS A 135 -26.75 -4.25 40.09
C HIS A 135 -26.41 -3.38 38.87
N LYS A 136 -27.44 -2.70 38.33
CA LYS A 136 -27.41 -1.81 37.16
C LYS A 136 -26.79 -0.41 37.40
N ASN A 137 -26.55 -0.01 38.66
CA ASN A 137 -26.16 1.36 39.01
C ASN A 137 -24.94 1.42 39.96
N VAL A 138 -23.92 0.59 39.76
CA VAL A 138 -22.59 0.96 40.27
C VAL A 138 -22.00 1.91 39.23
N THR A 139 -22.28 3.20 39.39
CA THR A 139 -21.44 4.23 38.76
C THR A 139 -20.01 3.94 39.17
N VAL A 140 -19.14 3.74 38.18
CA VAL A 140 -17.70 3.40 38.30
C VAL A 140 -16.89 4.50 39.03
N GLU A 141 -17.56 5.47 39.64
CA GLU A 141 -16.95 6.54 40.45
C GLU A 141 -16.68 6.12 41.91
N THR A 142 -17.26 5.01 42.40
CA THR A 142 -17.02 4.52 43.77
C THR A 142 -16.40 3.12 43.78
N LYS A 143 -15.13 3.08 44.19
CA LYS A 143 -14.12 2.01 44.39
C LYS A 143 -14.50 0.60 44.92
N THR A 144 -15.73 0.10 44.85
CA THR A 144 -16.16 -0.99 45.75
C THR A 144 -16.33 -2.41 45.17
N VAL A 145 -15.88 -2.71 43.95
CA VAL A 145 -15.57 -4.10 43.53
C VAL A 145 -14.31 -4.09 42.67
N THR A 146 -13.14 -4.23 43.29
CA THR A 146 -11.86 -4.05 42.57
C THR A 146 -11.25 -5.34 42.05
N LYS A 147 -11.55 -6.50 42.66
CA LYS A 147 -11.00 -7.81 42.29
C LYS A 147 -11.96 -8.95 42.58
N LEU A 148 -12.10 -9.88 41.64
CA LEU A 148 -12.85 -11.13 41.75
C LEU A 148 -11.90 -12.30 41.49
N HIS A 149 -11.85 -13.23 42.43
CA HIS A 149 -11.03 -14.43 42.32
C HIS A 149 -11.88 -15.64 41.93
N TYR A 150 -11.35 -16.45 41.02
CA TYR A 150 -11.97 -17.69 40.57
C TYR A 150 -10.95 -18.82 40.61
N ASP A 151 -11.17 -19.76 41.54
CA ASP A 151 -10.23 -20.83 41.89
C ASP A 151 -10.84 -22.25 41.75
N CYS A 152 -12.07 -22.37 41.24
CA CYS A 152 -12.77 -23.65 41.17
C CYS A 152 -12.34 -24.59 40.04
N TYR A 153 -11.45 -24.16 39.13
CA TYR A 153 -10.99 -25.03 38.05
C TYR A 153 -9.87 -25.94 38.56
N LYS A 154 -10.18 -27.22 38.72
CA LYS A 154 -9.21 -28.25 39.09
C LYS A 154 -8.77 -28.99 37.83
N SER A 155 -7.52 -28.82 37.44
CA SER A 155 -6.87 -29.67 36.44
C SER A 155 -5.75 -30.45 37.12
N ILE A 156 -5.67 -31.75 36.85
CA ILE A 156 -4.58 -32.58 37.36
C ILE A 156 -3.44 -32.43 36.36
N THR A 157 -2.37 -31.76 36.77
CA THR A 157 -1.14 -31.69 35.96
C THR A 157 -0.43 -33.04 36.00
N ASP A 158 0.04 -33.51 34.85
CA ASP A 158 0.89 -34.71 34.71
C ASP A 158 2.33 -34.51 35.27
N GLY A 159 2.64 -33.31 35.77
CA GLY A 159 3.95 -32.97 36.32
C GLY A 159 5.05 -32.81 35.26
N SER A 160 4.73 -32.90 33.97
CA SER A 160 5.71 -32.75 32.90
C SER A 160 6.08 -31.29 32.67
N LEU A 161 7.38 -31.00 32.78
CA LEU A 161 7.90 -29.65 32.92
C LEU A 161 7.88 -28.78 31.64
N ASN A 162 7.54 -29.32 30.47
CA ASN A 162 7.61 -28.60 29.19
C ASN A 162 6.76 -29.25 28.05
N THR A 163 5.99 -30.30 28.33
CA THR A 163 5.08 -30.96 27.37
C THR A 163 3.66 -31.10 27.92
N GLY A 164 3.35 -30.35 28.98
CA GLY A 164 2.09 -30.44 29.69
C GLY A 164 0.89 -30.03 28.83
N THR A 165 -0.31 -30.31 29.34
CA THR A 165 -1.55 -30.01 28.65
C THR A 165 -1.71 -28.51 28.43
N ILE A 166 -2.08 -28.11 27.20
CA ILE A 166 -2.33 -26.69 26.90
C ILE A 166 -3.71 -26.34 27.45
N HIS A 167 -3.77 -25.32 28.31
CA HIS A 167 -5.02 -24.75 28.77
C HIS A 167 -5.35 -23.50 27.98
N VAL A 168 -6.60 -23.41 27.51
CA VAL A 168 -7.13 -22.25 26.80
C VAL A 168 -8.27 -21.66 27.60
N LEU A 169 -8.11 -20.43 28.06
CA LEU A 169 -9.14 -19.62 28.68
C LEU A 169 -9.74 -18.68 27.63
N ASP A 170 -10.94 -19.00 27.19
CA ASP A 170 -11.78 -18.12 26.38
C ASP A 170 -12.66 -17.26 27.31
N VAL A 171 -12.77 -15.98 27.02
CA VAL A 171 -13.56 -15.03 27.83
C VAL A 171 -14.37 -14.13 26.91
N GLU A 172 -15.63 -13.93 27.24
CA GLU A 172 -16.55 -12.97 26.62
C GLU A 172 -17.18 -12.12 27.73
N ALA A 173 -16.87 -10.83 27.75
CA ALA A 173 -17.39 -9.86 28.69
C ALA A 173 -18.33 -8.89 27.97
N THR A 174 -19.43 -8.50 28.61
CA THR A 174 -20.33 -7.48 28.06
C THR A 174 -20.90 -6.56 29.15
N ASP A 175 -21.00 -5.27 28.83
CA ASP A 175 -21.68 -4.27 29.66
C ASP A 175 -23.14 -3.99 29.20
N GLY A 176 -23.59 -4.73 28.17
CA GLY A 176 -24.89 -4.58 27.52
C GLY A 176 -24.87 -3.77 26.21
N VAL A 177 -23.77 -3.09 25.90
CA VAL A 177 -23.55 -2.35 24.65
C VAL A 177 -22.34 -2.94 23.92
N ASP A 178 -21.22 -3.03 24.63
CA ASP A 178 -19.96 -3.53 24.11
C ASP A 178 -19.73 -5.00 24.49
N VAL A 179 -18.97 -5.68 23.63
CA VAL A 179 -18.52 -7.06 23.82
C VAL A 179 -16.99 -7.11 23.70
N ASP A 180 -16.33 -7.48 24.78
CA ASP A 180 -14.87 -7.71 24.88
C ASP A 180 -14.62 -9.22 24.90
N GLN A 181 -13.93 -9.72 23.87
CA GLN A 181 -13.59 -11.14 23.74
C GLN A 181 -12.08 -11.34 23.77
N ARG A 182 -11.61 -12.23 24.66
CA ARG A 182 -10.18 -12.53 24.84
C ARG A 182 -9.92 -14.02 24.95
N LYS A 183 -8.74 -14.43 24.51
CA LYS A 183 -8.27 -15.81 24.56
C LYS A 183 -6.86 -15.86 25.15
N PHE A 184 -6.70 -16.62 26.23
CA PHE A 184 -5.41 -16.82 26.89
C PHE A 184 -4.98 -18.28 26.79
N LEU A 185 -3.69 -18.51 26.55
CA LEU A 185 -3.09 -19.84 26.47
C LEU A 185 -1.95 -19.97 27.48
N PHE A 186 -1.94 -21.07 28.23
CA PHE A 186 -0.90 -21.32 29.24
C PHE A 186 -0.67 -22.81 29.50
N TYR A 187 0.50 -23.10 30.08
CA TYR A 187 0.80 -24.38 30.73
C TYR A 187 0.70 -24.20 32.24
N LEU A 188 0.09 -25.15 32.94
CA LEU A 188 0.14 -25.13 34.40
C LEU A 188 1.55 -25.51 34.87
N PRO A 189 2.17 -24.73 35.76
CA PRO A 189 3.50 -25.01 36.24
C PRO A 189 3.48 -26.18 37.22
N ALA A 190 4.59 -26.92 37.28
CA ALA A 190 4.79 -27.98 38.25
C ALA A 190 4.83 -27.43 39.68
N LEU A 191 4.43 -28.24 40.66
CA LEU A 191 4.38 -27.88 42.08
C LEU A 191 5.69 -27.27 42.61
N GLN A 192 6.83 -27.80 42.14
CA GLN A 192 8.17 -27.38 42.56
C GLN A 192 8.48 -25.90 42.21
N MET A 193 7.76 -25.33 41.24
CA MET A 193 7.94 -23.93 40.79
C MET A 193 7.15 -22.93 41.62
N LEU A 194 6.17 -23.39 42.40
CA LEU A 194 5.21 -22.54 43.11
C LEU A 194 5.51 -22.40 44.62
N GLY A 195 6.52 -23.12 45.11
CA GLY A 195 6.89 -23.10 46.54
C GLY A 195 7.47 -21.76 46.98
N THR A 196 7.19 -21.37 48.22
CA THR A 196 7.77 -20.18 48.87
C THR A 196 9.25 -20.36 49.24
N THR A 197 9.74 -21.60 49.22
CA THR A 197 11.14 -21.99 49.49
C THR A 197 11.91 -22.31 48.20
N THR A 198 11.36 -22.01 47.02
CA THR A 198 12.00 -22.34 45.74
C THR A 198 13.22 -21.46 45.51
N ASN A 199 14.38 -22.08 45.34
CA ASN A 199 15.65 -21.41 45.05
C ASN A 199 15.69 -20.88 43.60
N GLU A 200 16.55 -19.87 43.36
CA GLU A 200 16.80 -19.27 42.02
C GLU A 200 17.15 -20.29 40.93
N THR A 201 17.78 -21.41 41.31
CA THR A 201 18.20 -22.48 40.41
C THR A 201 17.07 -23.41 39.97
N ILE A 202 15.94 -23.41 40.67
CA ILE A 202 14.79 -24.30 40.40
C ILE A 202 13.58 -23.49 39.93
N TRP A 203 13.50 -22.23 40.36
CA TRP A 203 12.39 -21.35 40.02
C TRP A 203 12.35 -21.09 38.51
N LYS A 204 11.14 -21.09 37.96
CA LYS A 204 10.84 -20.76 36.57
C LYS A 204 9.66 -19.80 36.52
N PRO A 205 9.66 -18.80 35.61
CA PRO A 205 8.55 -17.87 35.50
C PRO A 205 7.30 -18.58 35.01
N PHE A 206 6.16 -18.29 35.63
CA PHE A 206 4.87 -18.63 35.04
C PHE A 206 4.55 -17.61 33.94
N VAL A 207 4.32 -18.13 32.73
CA VAL A 207 4.04 -17.32 31.55
C VAL A 207 2.75 -17.78 30.89
N TYR A 208 2.01 -16.82 30.38
CA TYR A 208 0.82 -17.08 29.59
C TYR A 208 0.71 -16.06 28.46
N VAL A 209 -0.02 -16.41 27.41
CA VAL A 209 -0.09 -15.60 26.19
C VAL A 209 -1.53 -15.24 25.88
N GLU A 210 -1.79 -13.95 25.71
CA GLU A 210 -3.04 -13.43 25.20
C GLU A 210 -2.97 -13.39 23.67
N LYS A 211 -3.88 -14.10 23.01
CA LYS A 211 -3.98 -14.16 21.55
C LYS A 211 -4.88 -13.02 21.05
N MET A 212 -4.32 -12.15 20.22
CA MET A 212 -5.06 -11.17 19.44
C MET A 212 -5.23 -11.64 17.99
N VAL A 213 -5.93 -10.87 17.17
CA VAL A 213 -6.19 -11.20 15.76
C VAL A 213 -4.89 -11.27 14.97
N THR A 214 -4.07 -10.22 15.05
CA THR A 214 -2.83 -10.05 14.26
C THR A 214 -1.58 -9.99 15.13
N SER A 215 -1.70 -10.11 16.45
CA SER A 215 -0.59 -10.03 17.39
C SER A 215 -0.77 -10.99 18.56
N MET A 216 0.25 -11.10 19.40
CA MET A 216 0.20 -11.85 20.65
C MET A 216 0.93 -11.08 21.75
N GLN A 217 0.41 -11.19 22.97
CA GLN A 217 0.95 -10.50 24.14
C GLN A 217 1.37 -11.55 25.17
N LEU A 218 2.68 -11.62 25.45
CA LEU A 218 3.24 -12.45 26.51
C LEU A 218 3.07 -11.73 27.85
N ARG A 219 2.59 -12.46 28.86
CA ARG A 219 2.46 -11.99 30.23
C ARG A 219 3.30 -12.86 31.15
N ILE A 220 4.19 -12.23 31.88
CA ILE A 220 5.09 -12.88 32.83
C ILE A 220 4.66 -12.49 34.23
N VAL A 221 4.31 -13.49 35.05
CA VAL A 221 3.98 -13.25 36.45
C VAL A 221 5.27 -12.92 37.21
N PRO A 222 5.28 -11.85 38.03
CA PRO A 222 6.49 -11.41 38.71
C PRO A 222 7.04 -12.47 39.67
N PRO A 223 8.36 -12.50 39.88
CA PRO A 223 8.99 -13.45 40.77
C PRO A 223 8.59 -13.20 42.24
N PRO A 224 8.66 -14.22 43.11
CA PRO A 224 8.59 -14.04 44.56
C PRO A 224 9.60 -12.98 45.05
N VAL A 225 9.20 -12.22 46.07
CA VAL A 225 9.94 -11.05 46.63
C VAL A 225 11.46 -11.26 46.83
N PRO A 226 11.98 -12.41 47.32
CA PRO A 226 13.42 -12.56 47.52
C PRO A 226 14.23 -12.65 46.22
N LEU A 227 13.61 -12.86 45.05
CA LEU A 227 14.31 -13.12 43.79
C LEU A 227 14.35 -11.86 42.91
N ASN A 228 15.54 -11.52 42.41
CA ASN A 228 15.73 -10.46 41.42
C ASN A 228 16.32 -11.06 40.15
N VAL A 229 15.53 -11.10 39.07
CA VAL A 229 15.86 -11.84 37.86
C VAL A 229 15.73 -10.95 36.62
N THR A 230 16.66 -11.11 35.68
CA THR A 230 16.56 -10.51 34.34
C THR A 230 16.07 -11.57 33.36
N TYR A 231 15.12 -11.23 32.50
CA TYR A 231 14.60 -12.13 31.48
C TYR A 231 15.20 -11.82 30.12
N GLN A 232 15.54 -12.86 29.36
CA GLN A 232 15.67 -12.80 27.91
C GLN A 232 14.45 -13.49 27.30
N ILE A 233 13.75 -12.77 26.43
CA ILE A 233 12.58 -13.26 25.71
C ILE A 233 13.01 -13.50 24.28
N GLU A 234 12.86 -14.73 23.80
CA GLU A 234 13.04 -15.07 22.39
C GLU A 234 11.69 -15.45 21.79
N VAL A 235 11.37 -14.92 20.62
CA VAL A 235 10.21 -15.34 19.84
C VAL A 235 10.69 -16.32 18.78
N LYS A 236 10.15 -17.54 18.82
CA LYS A 236 10.49 -18.61 17.89
C LYS A 236 9.31 -18.95 16.99
N LYS A 237 9.60 -19.17 15.71
CA LYS A 237 8.65 -19.63 14.70
C LYS A 237 8.91 -21.10 14.42
N LYS A 238 7.87 -21.93 14.54
CA LYS A 238 7.97 -23.34 14.14
C LYS A 238 8.06 -23.45 12.61
N PRO A 239 8.90 -24.35 12.08
CA PRO A 239 8.92 -24.63 10.66
C PRO A 239 7.55 -25.11 10.21
N THR A 240 7.08 -24.60 9.07
CA THR A 240 5.85 -25.09 8.44
C THR A 240 6.25 -26.33 7.64
N GLU A 241 5.63 -27.49 7.88
CA GLU A 241 6.01 -28.83 7.36
C GLU A 241 6.12 -28.98 5.82
N ASN A 242 5.99 -27.91 5.03
CA ASN A 242 5.81 -27.98 3.58
C ASN A 242 7.04 -27.61 2.73
N VAL A 243 8.25 -27.54 3.31
CA VAL A 243 9.46 -27.36 2.49
C VAL A 243 10.40 -28.53 2.73
N ALA A 244 10.41 -29.45 1.77
CA ALA A 244 11.36 -30.56 1.66
C ALA A 244 12.79 -29.99 1.62
N GLY A 245 13.42 -29.88 2.79
CA GLY A 245 14.70 -29.21 2.93
C GLY A 245 15.10 -28.97 4.38
N ASN A 246 15.30 -30.05 5.14
CA ASN A 246 16.30 -30.18 6.20
C ASN A 246 16.55 -28.96 7.11
N SER A 247 15.50 -28.41 7.73
CA SER A 247 15.65 -27.53 8.90
C SER A 247 14.53 -27.79 9.92
N ASP A 248 14.71 -28.85 10.71
CA ASP A 248 13.92 -29.12 11.93
C ASP A 248 14.20 -28.12 13.06
N ALA A 249 14.95 -27.04 12.77
CA ALA A 249 15.32 -26.03 13.74
C ALA A 249 14.31 -24.88 13.71
N ASP A 250 13.72 -24.59 14.87
CA ASP A 250 12.88 -23.40 15.05
C ASP A 250 13.68 -22.12 14.73
N GLU A 251 13.07 -21.23 13.94
CA GLU A 251 13.68 -19.95 13.56
C GLU A 251 13.48 -18.93 14.69
N ILE A 252 14.56 -18.26 15.10
CA ILE A 252 14.50 -17.14 16.05
C ILE A 252 14.15 -15.88 15.27
N VAL A 253 12.97 -15.31 15.53
CA VAL A 253 12.45 -14.14 14.77
C VAL A 253 12.60 -12.84 15.56
N ALA A 254 12.64 -12.89 16.89
CA ALA A 254 12.91 -11.72 17.72
C ALA A 254 13.60 -12.11 19.04
N VAL A 255 14.41 -11.21 19.58
CA VAL A 255 15.07 -11.35 20.87
C VAL A 255 15.03 -10.02 21.61
N GLU A 256 14.55 -10.04 22.85
CA GLU A 256 14.51 -8.88 23.73
C GLU A 256 15.02 -9.27 25.12
N SER A 257 15.60 -8.31 25.84
CA SER A 257 16.03 -8.51 27.23
C SER A 257 15.31 -7.51 28.13
N ILE A 258 14.52 -8.01 29.07
CA ILE A 258 13.74 -7.21 30.01
C ILE A 258 14.30 -7.42 31.41
N VAL A 259 14.61 -6.33 32.10
CA VAL A 259 15.02 -6.37 33.52
C VAL A 259 13.75 -6.30 34.36
N ALA A 260 13.32 -7.42 34.93
CA ALA A 260 12.21 -7.43 35.87
C ALA A 260 12.70 -6.91 37.22
N LYS A 261 12.05 -5.86 37.72
CA LYS A 261 12.32 -5.34 39.06
C LYS A 261 11.35 -5.99 40.02
N SER A 262 11.86 -6.59 41.10
CA SER A 262 11.02 -6.98 42.24
C SER A 262 10.41 -5.70 42.82
N LEU A 263 9.17 -5.38 42.43
CA LEU A 263 8.41 -4.28 43.02
C LEU A 263 7.74 -4.79 44.29
N ASN A 264 7.90 -4.03 45.37
CA ASN A 264 7.17 -4.23 46.62
C ASN A 264 5.65 -4.26 46.33
N SER A 265 5.10 -5.47 46.32
CA SER A 265 3.68 -5.84 46.40
C SER A 265 2.65 -5.20 45.45
N THR A 266 3.04 -4.52 44.38
CA THR A 266 2.09 -4.11 43.33
C THR A 266 2.09 -5.14 42.20
N LEU A 267 0.92 -5.73 41.93
CA LEU A 267 0.59 -6.75 40.91
C LEU A 267 0.85 -6.29 39.45
N VAL A 268 2.04 -5.79 39.14
CA VAL A 268 2.39 -5.37 37.78
C VAL A 268 3.02 -6.59 37.10
N GLU A 269 2.27 -7.20 36.18
CA GLU A 269 2.81 -8.21 35.27
C GLU A 269 3.75 -7.53 34.28
N GLU A 270 4.83 -8.22 33.90
CA GLU A 270 5.65 -7.78 32.78
C GLU A 270 4.97 -8.21 31.48
N ILE A 271 4.73 -7.25 30.59
CA ILE A 271 3.97 -7.44 29.36
C ILE A 271 4.91 -7.23 28.18
N TYR A 272 4.91 -8.19 27.25
CA TYR A 272 5.69 -8.12 26.02
C TYR A 272 4.80 -8.34 24.79
N ASP A 273 4.73 -7.35 23.93
CA ASP A 273 3.92 -7.36 22.71
C ASP A 273 4.74 -7.82 21.50
N TYR A 274 4.17 -8.74 20.72
CA TYR A 274 4.78 -9.19 19.48
C TYR A 274 3.76 -9.26 18.35
N SER A 275 4.12 -8.64 17.22
CA SER A 275 3.35 -8.68 15.97
C SER A 275 4.18 -9.40 14.89
N PRO A 276 3.75 -10.56 14.38
CA PRO A 276 4.48 -11.30 13.36
C PRO A 276 4.47 -10.59 12.02
N THR A 277 5.56 -10.78 11.27
CA THR A 277 5.70 -10.30 9.87
C THR A 277 5.28 -11.35 8.84
N SER A 278 5.16 -12.62 9.24
CA SER A 278 4.75 -13.71 8.37
C SER A 278 3.74 -14.64 9.06
N LEU A 279 2.99 -15.38 8.26
CA LEU A 279 2.07 -16.41 8.76
C LEU A 279 2.88 -17.57 9.41
N GLY A 280 2.38 -18.12 10.52
CA GLY A 280 2.97 -19.30 11.13
C GLY A 280 2.56 -19.56 12.58
N TYR A 281 3.16 -20.60 13.16
CA TYR A 281 3.07 -20.91 14.58
C TYR A 281 4.22 -20.25 15.33
N TYR A 282 3.89 -19.38 16.28
CA TYR A 282 4.84 -18.64 17.09
C TYR A 282 4.73 -19.03 18.55
N TYR A 283 5.84 -19.01 19.26
CA TYR A 283 5.88 -19.20 20.71
C TYR A 283 7.02 -18.40 21.34
N PHE A 284 6.88 -18.08 22.61
CA PHE A 284 7.90 -17.37 23.38
C PHE A 284 8.76 -18.36 24.16
N VAL A 285 10.05 -18.05 24.25
CA VAL A 285 10.99 -18.70 25.17
C VAL A 285 11.49 -17.64 26.13
N VAL A 286 11.12 -17.77 27.40
CA VAL A 286 11.56 -16.87 28.47
C VAL A 286 12.69 -17.55 29.22
N THR A 287 13.88 -16.96 29.18
CA THR A 287 15.09 -17.47 29.82
C THR A 287 15.54 -16.52 30.92
N ILE A 288 15.86 -17.05 32.10
CA ILE A 288 16.41 -16.25 33.20
C ILE A 288 17.91 -16.01 32.95
N LYS A 289 18.32 -14.75 32.81
CA LYS A 289 19.73 -14.34 32.72
C LYS A 289 20.25 -13.90 34.08
N GLN A 290 21.10 -14.72 34.70
CA GLN A 290 21.82 -14.38 35.92
C GLN A 290 23.28 -14.83 35.80
N GLY A 291 24.22 -13.94 36.13
CA GLY A 291 25.65 -14.24 36.40
C GLY A 291 26.36 -15.27 35.50
N GLY A 292 26.50 -15.04 34.19
CA GLY A 292 27.35 -15.87 33.33
C GLY A 292 26.92 -17.34 33.21
N CYS A 293 25.63 -17.61 33.36
CA CYS A 293 25.07 -18.95 33.31
C CYS A 293 25.24 -19.62 31.92
N MET A 294 25.83 -20.83 31.89
CA MET A 294 26.04 -21.62 30.66
C MET A 294 24.81 -22.47 30.25
N SER A 295 23.88 -22.74 31.17
CA SER A 295 22.66 -23.51 30.93
C SER A 295 21.49 -22.96 31.76
N CYS A 296 20.80 -21.95 31.23
CA CYS A 296 19.84 -21.19 32.02
C CYS A 296 18.43 -21.75 31.97
N ASN A 297 17.71 -21.59 33.08
CA ASN A 297 16.32 -21.99 33.18
C ASN A 297 15.49 -21.21 32.17
N SER A 298 14.82 -21.96 31.29
CA SER A 298 13.89 -21.43 30.30
C SER A 298 12.52 -22.10 30.41
N VAL A 299 11.50 -21.34 29.99
CA VAL A 299 10.11 -21.77 29.86
C VAL A 299 9.62 -21.41 28.46
N LYS A 300 8.88 -22.35 27.85
CA LYS A 300 8.24 -22.14 26.56
C LYS A 300 6.75 -21.83 26.76
N SER A 301 6.22 -20.85 26.05
CA SER A 301 4.77 -20.64 25.97
C SER A 301 4.12 -21.66 25.02
N PRO A 302 2.80 -21.89 25.12
CA PRO A 302 2.08 -22.64 24.10
C PRO A 302 2.22 -21.98 22.71
N PRO A 303 2.33 -22.78 21.62
CA PRO A 303 2.41 -22.24 20.28
C PRO A 303 1.05 -21.69 19.82
N ILE A 304 1.08 -20.51 19.20
CA ILE A 304 -0.10 -19.83 18.67
C ILE A 304 0.05 -19.66 17.16
N TYR A 305 -0.97 -20.09 16.43
CA TYR A 305 -1.09 -19.77 15.01
C TYR A 305 -1.58 -18.34 14.83
N LEU A 306 -0.76 -17.52 14.16
CA LEU A 306 -1.07 -16.14 13.83
C LEU A 306 -1.23 -15.99 12.33
N VAL A 307 -2.28 -15.26 11.94
CA VAL A 307 -2.55 -14.88 10.57
C VAL A 307 -2.13 -13.43 10.40
N VAL A 308 -1.25 -13.18 9.43
CA VAL A 308 -0.92 -11.82 9.05
C VAL A 308 -1.98 -11.38 8.05
N GLU A 309 -2.89 -10.49 8.49
CA GLU A 309 -3.74 -9.81 7.53
C GLU A 309 -2.84 -9.02 6.58
N PRO A 310 -3.01 -9.17 5.26
CA PRO A 310 -2.26 -8.35 4.31
C PRO A 310 -2.57 -6.90 4.65
N SER A 311 -1.54 -6.14 5.02
CA SER A 311 -1.69 -4.71 5.32
C SER A 311 -2.49 -4.09 4.18
N HIS A 312 -3.69 -3.56 4.44
CA HIS A 312 -4.51 -2.96 3.39
C HIS A 312 -3.73 -1.94 2.56
N LEU A 313 -2.69 -1.35 3.15
CA LEU A 313 -1.73 -0.45 2.52
C LEU A 313 -1.02 -1.04 1.28
N SER A 314 -0.63 -2.32 1.30
CA SER A 314 -0.04 -2.97 0.11
C SER A 314 -1.07 -3.15 -1.00
N LEU A 315 -2.32 -3.48 -0.63
CA LEU A 315 -3.42 -3.64 -1.56
C LEU A 315 -3.82 -2.29 -2.18
N TYR A 316 -3.84 -1.20 -1.39
CA TYR A 316 -4.04 0.16 -1.88
C TYR A 316 -2.91 0.62 -2.80
N LEU A 317 -1.65 0.31 -2.48
CA LEU A 317 -0.52 0.64 -3.36
C LEU A 317 -0.61 -0.10 -4.70
N VAL A 318 -1.00 -1.37 -4.71
CA VAL A 318 -1.23 -2.13 -5.94
C VAL A 318 -2.40 -1.52 -6.74
N ILE A 319 -3.50 -1.15 -6.09
CA ILE A 319 -4.63 -0.49 -6.77
C ILE A 319 -4.22 0.86 -7.36
N ILE A 320 -3.51 1.69 -6.60
CA ILE A 320 -3.03 3.01 -7.05
C ILE A 320 -2.03 2.85 -8.21
N ALA A 321 -1.07 1.93 -8.09
CA ALA A 321 -0.11 1.64 -9.15
C ALA A 321 -0.81 1.12 -10.42
N SER A 322 -1.83 0.28 -10.27
CA SER A 322 -2.66 -0.22 -11.37
C SER A 322 -3.44 0.91 -12.03
N LEU A 323 -4.06 1.79 -11.24
CA LEU A 323 -4.77 2.97 -11.74
C LEU A 323 -3.83 3.95 -12.45
N LEU A 324 -2.61 4.16 -11.93
CA LEU A 324 -1.59 4.98 -12.57
C LEU A 324 -1.10 4.35 -13.87
N ALA A 325 -0.91 3.03 -13.92
CA ALA A 325 -0.55 2.33 -15.14
C ALA A 325 -1.66 2.42 -16.20
N VAL A 326 -2.92 2.24 -15.79
CA VAL A 326 -4.09 2.44 -16.68
C VAL A 326 -4.19 3.89 -17.13
N ALA A 327 -4.01 4.87 -16.24
CA ALA A 327 -4.01 6.29 -16.59
C ALA A 327 -2.87 6.65 -17.54
N PHE A 328 -1.69 6.06 -17.37
CA PHE A 328 -0.54 6.25 -18.26
C PHE A 328 -0.78 5.62 -19.64
N VAL A 329 -1.34 4.41 -19.69
CA VAL A 329 -1.76 3.77 -20.94
C VAL A 329 -2.86 4.58 -21.61
N MET A 330 -3.87 5.03 -20.87
CA MET A 330 -4.93 5.92 -21.36
C MET A 330 -4.38 7.27 -21.82
N TRP A 331 -3.34 7.81 -21.19
CA TRP A 331 -2.66 9.03 -21.63
C TRP A 331 -1.87 8.81 -22.92
N ILE A 332 -1.20 7.66 -23.08
CA ILE A 332 -0.55 7.27 -24.34
C ILE A 332 -1.59 7.08 -25.45
N LEU A 333 -2.69 6.38 -25.15
CA LEU A 333 -3.80 6.16 -26.08
C LEU A 333 -4.50 7.48 -26.41
N TYR A 334 -4.76 8.35 -25.43
CA TYR A 334 -5.28 9.69 -25.64
C TYR A 334 -4.33 10.51 -26.51
N ARG A 335 -3.02 10.48 -26.25
CA ARG A 335 -2.02 11.16 -27.08
C ARG A 335 -1.96 10.59 -28.50
N ARG A 336 -2.16 9.28 -28.68
CA ARG A 336 -2.22 8.59 -29.98
C ARG A 336 -3.55 8.79 -30.73
N CYS A 337 -4.67 8.93 -30.02
CA CYS A 337 -5.99 9.15 -30.59
C CYS A 337 -6.26 10.64 -30.87
N ASN A 338 -5.79 11.55 -30.01
CA ASN A 338 -5.76 13.00 -30.29
C ASN A 338 -4.58 13.41 -31.21
N SER A 339 -3.77 12.47 -31.69
CA SER A 339 -2.96 12.69 -32.89
C SER A 339 -3.71 12.33 -34.18
N GLY A 340 -5.03 12.19 -34.12
CA GLY A 340 -5.94 12.33 -35.26
C GLY A 340 -6.32 13.80 -35.49
N LEU A 341 -5.68 14.41 -36.48
CA LEU A 341 -5.90 15.75 -37.06
C LEU A 341 -5.57 16.95 -36.14
N PRO A 342 -4.35 17.52 -36.23
CA PRO A 342 -4.32 18.98 -36.27
C PRO A 342 -5.35 19.39 -37.32
N ALA A 343 -6.26 20.31 -36.98
CA ALA A 343 -7.08 21.01 -37.97
C ALA A 343 -6.20 21.20 -39.21
N THR A 344 -6.63 20.69 -40.37
CA THR A 344 -5.89 20.67 -41.63
C THR A 344 -5.34 22.08 -41.92
N ARG A 345 -4.19 22.41 -41.32
CA ARG A 345 -3.45 23.62 -41.60
C ARG A 345 -2.99 23.35 -43.00
N LYS A 346 -3.63 24.05 -43.96
CA LYS A 346 -3.26 23.99 -45.36
C LYS A 346 -1.73 24.07 -45.44
N PRO A 347 -1.07 23.20 -46.22
CA PRO A 347 0.38 23.27 -46.37
C PRO A 347 0.80 24.70 -46.71
N PRO A 348 1.97 25.17 -46.25
CA PRO A 348 2.41 26.52 -46.53
C PRO A 348 2.46 26.72 -48.05
N LYS A 349 1.73 27.73 -48.55
CA LYS A 349 1.86 28.20 -49.93
C LYS A 349 3.15 29.00 -50.05
N VAL A 350 4.10 28.53 -50.83
CA VAL A 350 5.44 29.13 -50.98
C VAL A 350 5.62 29.61 -52.42
N LEU A 351 5.73 30.91 -52.63
CA LEU A 351 6.06 31.48 -53.94
C LEU A 351 7.58 31.50 -54.11
N VAL A 352 8.08 30.92 -55.21
CA VAL A 352 9.50 30.91 -55.56
C VAL A 352 9.75 31.94 -56.66
N ILE A 353 10.68 32.87 -56.41
CA ILE A 353 11.15 33.89 -57.33
C ILE A 353 12.63 33.63 -57.59
N TYR A 354 13.07 33.62 -58.84
CA TYR A 354 14.47 33.40 -59.20
C TYR A 354 14.79 34.09 -60.52
N PRO A 355 16.04 34.53 -60.75
CA PRO A 355 16.43 35.12 -62.03
C PRO A 355 16.47 34.03 -63.11
N SER A 356 15.53 34.10 -64.07
CA SER A 356 15.37 33.10 -65.14
C SER A 356 16.34 33.27 -66.32
N GLN A 357 17.21 34.28 -66.29
CA GLN A 357 18.19 34.57 -67.35
C GLN A 357 19.24 33.46 -67.52
N ASN A 358 19.55 32.72 -66.45
CA ASN A 358 20.48 31.61 -66.50
C ASN A 358 19.70 30.28 -66.53
N THR A 359 19.68 29.62 -67.69
CA THR A 359 18.92 28.38 -67.91
C THR A 359 19.37 27.23 -67.01
N ILE A 360 20.67 27.14 -66.72
CA ILE A 360 21.23 26.12 -65.84
C ILE A 360 20.81 26.37 -64.38
N HIS A 361 20.77 27.63 -63.96
CA HIS A 361 20.23 28.00 -62.65
C HIS A 361 18.72 27.68 -62.56
N ALA A 362 17.94 28.02 -63.59
CA ALA A 362 16.52 27.72 -63.67
C ALA A 362 16.24 26.21 -63.57
N GLU A 363 17.02 25.37 -64.24
CA GLU A 363 16.90 23.91 -64.15
C GLU A 363 17.15 23.40 -62.72
N CYS A 364 18.13 23.98 -62.03
CA CYS A 364 18.41 23.65 -60.62
C CYS A 364 17.26 24.07 -59.69
N VAL A 365 16.67 25.26 -59.94
CA VAL A 365 15.48 25.73 -59.21
C VAL A 365 14.31 24.79 -59.42
N LYS A 366 14.07 24.33 -60.66
CA LYS A 366 13.03 23.35 -60.96
C LYS A 366 13.21 22.05 -60.17
N SER A 367 14.42 21.48 -60.19
CA SER A 367 14.76 20.26 -59.42
C SER A 367 14.51 20.47 -57.91
N PHE A 368 14.86 21.65 -57.38
CA PHE A 368 14.60 22.03 -56.00
C PHE A 368 13.09 22.10 -55.66
N VAL A 369 12.30 22.74 -56.53
CA VAL A 369 10.84 22.85 -56.37
C VAL A 369 10.16 21.48 -56.39
N GLU A 370 10.53 20.63 -57.36
CA GLU A 370 10.00 19.26 -57.46
C GLU A 370 10.33 18.42 -56.22
N TYR A 371 11.55 18.58 -55.70
CA TYR A 371 11.96 17.92 -54.47
C TYR A 371 11.11 18.36 -53.27
N LEU A 372 10.92 19.66 -53.06
CA LEU A 372 10.12 20.18 -51.96
C LEU A 372 8.64 19.79 -52.05
N ARG A 373 8.05 19.84 -53.25
CA ARG A 373 6.67 19.38 -53.49
C ARG A 373 6.49 17.91 -53.12
N SER A 374 7.44 17.08 -53.52
CA SER A 374 7.28 15.62 -53.40
C SER A 374 7.65 15.05 -52.05
N GLU A 375 8.70 15.57 -51.40
CA GLU A 375 9.17 15.04 -50.12
C GLU A 375 8.52 15.74 -48.93
N TYR A 376 8.19 17.03 -49.05
CA TYR A 376 7.64 17.83 -47.96
C TYR A 376 6.17 18.20 -48.17
N GLY A 377 5.60 17.97 -49.35
CA GLY A 377 4.20 18.30 -49.65
C GLY A 377 3.92 19.81 -49.60
N PHE A 378 4.94 20.66 -49.81
CA PHE A 378 4.75 22.10 -49.87
C PHE A 378 3.98 22.48 -51.14
N ASP A 379 3.02 23.39 -50.99
CA ASP A 379 2.29 23.96 -52.11
C ASP A 379 3.12 25.11 -52.69
N ILE A 380 4.02 24.76 -53.61
CA ILE A 380 4.95 25.72 -54.20
C ILE A 380 4.31 26.34 -55.43
N LEU A 381 4.37 27.67 -55.54
CA LEU A 381 4.00 28.43 -56.73
C LEU A 381 5.29 28.85 -57.43
N TYR A 382 5.50 28.43 -58.67
CA TYR A 382 6.65 28.84 -59.49
C TYR A 382 6.25 29.05 -60.95
N ASP A 383 7.08 29.74 -61.72
CA ASP A 383 6.73 30.30 -63.03
C ASP A 383 6.34 29.26 -64.11
N ASP A 384 6.87 28.04 -64.11
CA ASP A 384 6.38 27.00 -65.04
C ASP A 384 4.89 26.66 -64.79
N ASP A 385 4.34 26.92 -63.60
CA ASP A 385 2.93 26.62 -63.29
C ASP A 385 1.95 27.49 -64.06
N ILE A 386 2.38 28.66 -64.56
CA ILE A 386 1.52 29.59 -65.31
C ILE A 386 0.90 28.89 -66.52
N GLN A 387 1.63 28.00 -67.20
CA GLN A 387 1.10 27.26 -68.36
C GLN A 387 -0.03 26.29 -67.99
N ASN A 388 -0.13 25.90 -66.73
CA ASN A 388 -1.16 25.01 -66.21
C ASN A 388 -2.38 25.77 -65.64
N THR A 389 -2.35 27.10 -65.65
CA THR A 389 -3.48 27.94 -65.22
C THR A 389 -4.53 28.06 -66.32
N SER A 390 -5.77 28.42 -65.97
CA SER A 390 -6.85 28.59 -66.94
C SER A 390 -6.68 29.81 -67.86
N HIS A 391 -5.91 30.81 -67.43
CA HIS A 391 -5.73 32.06 -68.16
C HIS A 391 -4.37 32.16 -68.88
N CYS A 392 -3.36 31.40 -68.47
CA CYS A 392 -1.99 31.42 -69.03
C CYS A 392 -1.33 32.82 -69.07
N ASP A 393 -1.85 33.76 -68.29
CA ASP A 393 -1.40 35.16 -68.21
C ASP A 393 -0.45 35.35 -67.01
N PRO A 394 0.84 35.68 -67.25
CA PRO A 394 1.82 35.90 -66.19
C PRO A 394 1.48 37.04 -65.22
N TYR A 395 0.77 38.08 -65.68
CA TYR A 395 0.38 39.22 -64.86
C TYR A 395 -0.69 38.83 -63.85
N TYR A 396 -1.74 38.18 -64.34
CA TYR A 396 -2.84 37.72 -63.49
C TYR A 396 -2.36 36.63 -62.51
N TRP A 397 -1.53 35.69 -62.98
CA TRP A 397 -0.94 34.67 -62.10
C TRP A 397 -0.06 35.29 -61.01
N ALA A 398 0.78 36.28 -61.34
CA ALA A 398 1.66 36.92 -60.38
C ALA A 398 0.87 37.61 -59.26
N ASP A 399 -0.25 38.26 -59.59
CA ASP A 399 -1.12 38.92 -58.62
C ASP A 399 -1.75 37.92 -57.65
N GLU A 400 -2.29 36.82 -58.18
CA GLU A 400 -2.87 35.70 -57.42
C GLU A 400 -1.81 35.01 -56.55
N ALA A 401 -0.67 34.64 -57.14
CA ALA A 401 0.37 33.90 -56.45
C ALA A 401 0.94 34.68 -55.26
N ILE A 402 1.14 35.99 -55.39
CA ILE A 402 1.58 36.85 -54.28
C ILE A 402 0.46 37.00 -53.23
N GLY A 403 -0.80 37.09 -53.68
CA GLY A 403 -1.96 37.14 -52.79
C GLY A 403 -2.06 35.89 -51.90
N GLU A 404 -1.91 34.71 -52.50
CA GLU A 404 -2.07 33.42 -51.83
C GLU A 404 -0.86 32.96 -51.04
N ALA A 405 0.36 33.35 -51.44
CA ALA A 405 1.59 32.87 -50.81
C ALA A 405 1.68 33.28 -49.34
N THR A 406 2.02 32.33 -48.47
CA THR A 406 2.33 32.59 -47.06
C THR A 406 3.81 32.96 -46.87
N HIS A 407 4.67 32.41 -47.73
CA HIS A 407 6.11 32.63 -47.74
C HIS A 407 6.54 32.96 -49.18
N ILE A 408 7.51 33.85 -49.31
CA ILE A 408 8.10 34.24 -50.58
C ILE A 408 9.58 33.94 -50.49
N MET A 409 10.06 33.08 -51.39
CA MET A 409 11.42 32.60 -51.43
C MET A 409 12.10 33.14 -52.67
N TYR A 410 13.08 34.03 -52.49
CA TYR A 410 13.94 34.48 -53.57
C TYR A 410 15.18 33.60 -53.63
N ILE A 411 15.35 32.86 -54.73
CA ILE A 411 16.54 32.06 -54.98
C ILE A 411 17.55 32.91 -55.72
N VAL A 412 18.75 33.03 -55.16
CA VAL A 412 19.79 33.91 -55.67
C VAL A 412 20.48 33.27 -56.87
N GLY A 413 20.53 33.98 -58.00
CA GLY A 413 21.27 33.53 -59.19
C GLY A 413 22.78 33.77 -59.10
N PRO A 414 23.55 33.28 -60.09
CA PRO A 414 24.96 33.63 -60.25
C PRO A 414 25.17 35.07 -60.75
N LYS A 415 26.36 35.65 -60.52
CA LYS A 415 26.75 37.02 -60.91
C LYS A 415 26.96 37.20 -62.40
N THR A 416 27.41 36.14 -63.06
CA THR A 416 27.63 36.13 -64.51
C THR A 416 26.56 35.33 -65.21
N ASP A 417 25.84 35.96 -66.15
CA ASP A 417 24.99 35.33 -67.15
C ASP A 417 25.82 34.59 -68.22
N ARG A 418 26.87 33.88 -67.79
CA ARG A 418 27.96 33.38 -68.65
C ARG A 418 27.58 32.20 -69.55
N ARG A 419 26.30 31.87 -69.64
CA ARG A 419 25.77 30.86 -70.57
C ARG A 419 24.35 31.22 -71.00
N ASP A 420 24.25 32.24 -71.82
CA ASP A 420 23.21 32.26 -72.84
C ASP A 420 23.64 31.20 -73.88
N ILE A 421 23.34 29.92 -73.63
CA ILE A 421 23.51 28.90 -74.69
C ILE A 421 22.45 29.25 -75.73
N SER A 422 22.87 30.07 -76.69
CA SER A 422 22.17 30.34 -77.93
C SER A 422 21.76 29.01 -78.54
N GLY A 423 20.49 28.67 -78.41
CA GLY A 423 19.97 27.37 -78.81
C GLY A 423 18.45 27.32 -78.69
N ASN A 424 17.75 28.10 -79.52
CA ASN A 424 16.38 27.81 -79.94
C ASN A 424 15.31 27.57 -78.85
N TYR A 425 15.43 28.15 -77.65
CA TYR A 425 14.25 28.35 -76.82
C TYR A 425 13.44 29.51 -77.40
N THR A 426 12.53 29.11 -78.29
CA THR A 426 11.43 29.90 -78.83
C THR A 426 10.84 30.87 -77.81
N HIS A 427 10.42 32.04 -78.29
CA HIS A 427 9.67 33.08 -77.59
C HIS A 427 8.63 32.54 -76.60
N ASN A 428 9.03 32.19 -75.38
CA ASN A 428 8.10 31.96 -74.29
C ASN A 428 7.71 33.33 -73.75
N ALA A 429 6.41 33.62 -73.72
CA ALA A 429 5.81 34.86 -73.22
C ALA A 429 6.05 35.13 -71.71
N MET A 430 7.03 34.44 -71.11
CA MET A 430 7.30 34.31 -69.69
C MET A 430 8.71 34.83 -69.32
N TYR A 431 9.30 35.64 -70.20
CA TYR A 431 10.59 36.29 -69.94
C TYR A 431 10.39 37.44 -68.92
N ASN A 432 11.26 37.51 -67.90
CA ASN A 432 11.20 38.48 -66.80
C ASN A 432 10.03 38.36 -65.79
N VAL A 433 9.46 37.16 -65.59
CA VAL A 433 8.46 36.93 -64.53
C VAL A 433 9.01 37.28 -63.14
N ASP A 434 10.31 37.09 -62.93
CA ASP A 434 11.03 37.52 -61.73
C ASP A 434 10.92 39.02 -61.46
N LYS A 435 11.17 39.87 -62.47
CA LYS A 435 11.05 41.32 -62.35
C LYS A 435 9.61 41.74 -62.05
N LEU A 436 8.64 41.06 -62.67
CA LEU A 436 7.22 41.28 -62.42
C LEU A 436 6.86 40.95 -60.97
N LEU A 437 7.20 39.75 -60.49
CA LEU A 437 6.95 39.31 -59.11
C LEU A 437 7.64 40.22 -58.08
N LEU A 438 8.87 40.67 -58.35
CA LEU A 438 9.57 41.63 -57.49
C LEU A 438 8.85 42.98 -57.45
N SER A 439 8.32 43.47 -58.58
CA SER A 439 7.55 44.72 -58.62
C SER A 439 6.25 44.63 -57.79
N PHE A 440 5.55 43.51 -57.88
CA PHE A 440 4.36 43.25 -57.06
C PHE A 440 4.71 43.07 -55.57
N LEU A 441 5.82 42.40 -55.28
CA LEU A 441 6.31 42.27 -53.90
C LEU A 441 6.57 43.64 -53.30
N LYS A 442 7.26 44.52 -54.02
CA LYS A 442 7.51 45.90 -53.59
C LYS A 442 6.21 46.67 -53.29
N ALA A 443 5.20 46.52 -54.15
CA ALA A 443 3.92 47.20 -54.02
C ALA A 443 3.06 46.64 -52.88
N LYS A 444 3.00 45.31 -52.71
CA LYS A 444 2.08 44.63 -51.77
C LYS A 444 2.68 44.38 -50.39
N ARG A 445 4.01 44.37 -50.23
CA ARG A 445 4.68 44.10 -48.96
C ARG A 445 4.27 45.01 -47.79
N PRO A 446 4.00 46.31 -47.96
CA PRO A 446 3.51 47.15 -46.86
C PRO A 446 2.10 46.76 -46.39
N LEU A 447 1.31 46.15 -47.27
CA LEU A 447 -0.10 45.83 -47.06
C LEU A 447 -0.30 44.42 -46.47
N GLN A 448 0.67 43.52 -46.66
CA GLN A 448 0.56 42.11 -46.30
C GLN A 448 1.82 41.65 -45.57
N ASN A 449 1.64 41.08 -44.37
CA ASN A 449 2.71 40.45 -43.60
C ASN A 449 3.15 39.12 -44.26
N LYS A 450 3.93 39.22 -45.34
CA LYS A 450 4.54 38.07 -46.04
C LYS A 450 5.92 37.79 -45.47
N ASN A 451 6.23 36.51 -45.23
CA ASN A 451 7.56 36.09 -44.82
C ASN A 451 8.44 35.96 -46.05
N VAL A 452 9.34 36.93 -46.27
CA VAL A 452 10.28 36.92 -47.38
C VAL A 452 11.62 36.35 -46.91
N ILE A 453 12.21 35.47 -47.72
CA ILE A 453 13.50 34.84 -47.46
C ILE A 453 14.34 34.77 -48.73
N ASN A 454 15.66 34.81 -48.56
CA ASN A 454 16.64 34.59 -49.62
C ASN A 454 17.27 33.20 -49.47
N VAL A 455 17.43 32.46 -50.56
CA VAL A 455 18.06 31.14 -50.58
C VAL A 455 19.24 31.16 -51.53
N TYR A 456 20.41 30.81 -51.00
CA TYR A 456 21.65 30.70 -51.76
C TYR A 456 21.92 29.23 -52.06
N PHE A 457 22.11 28.92 -53.34
CA PHE A 457 22.74 27.69 -53.79
C PHE A 457 24.25 27.84 -53.76
N GLU A 458 24.99 26.74 -53.90
CA GLU A 458 26.47 26.77 -53.87
C GLU A 458 27.08 27.63 -54.99
N HIS A 459 26.37 27.78 -56.11
CA HIS A 459 26.76 28.61 -57.26
C HIS A 459 26.16 30.02 -57.23
N SER A 460 25.48 30.42 -56.15
CA SER A 460 24.84 31.73 -56.03
C SER A 460 25.83 32.80 -55.56
N ASP A 461 26.28 33.67 -56.47
CA ASP A 461 27.13 34.83 -56.17
C ASP A 461 26.57 36.16 -56.73
N GLY A 462 25.32 36.14 -57.21
CA GLY A 462 24.62 37.30 -57.74
C GLY A 462 24.22 38.34 -56.70
N ILE A 463 23.81 39.51 -57.18
CA ILE A 463 23.38 40.63 -56.36
C ILE A 463 21.91 40.43 -55.95
N LEU A 464 21.61 40.61 -54.67
CA LEU A 464 20.22 40.61 -54.18
C LEU A 464 19.46 41.83 -54.70
N PRO A 465 18.19 41.66 -55.13
CA PRO A 465 17.33 42.77 -55.48
C PRO A 465 17.02 43.60 -54.24
N ASN A 466 16.76 44.90 -54.43
CA ASN A 466 16.49 45.83 -53.34
C ASN A 466 15.29 45.41 -52.50
N GLU A 467 14.33 44.74 -53.14
CA GLU A 467 13.09 44.25 -52.55
C GLU A 467 13.31 43.16 -51.50
N THR A 468 14.39 42.37 -51.59
CA THR A 468 14.66 41.25 -50.68
C THR A 468 16.00 41.37 -49.94
N ARG A 469 16.81 42.39 -50.23
CA ARG A 469 18.18 42.56 -49.70
C ARG A 469 18.30 42.49 -48.17
N ASN A 470 17.26 42.92 -47.45
CA ASN A 470 17.25 42.97 -45.98
C ASN A 470 16.59 41.74 -45.33
N ASP A 471 16.16 40.75 -46.12
CA ASP A 471 15.48 39.56 -45.64
C ASP A 471 16.43 38.44 -45.21
N ARG A 472 15.90 37.51 -44.43
CA ARG A 472 16.68 36.36 -43.90
C ARG A 472 17.25 35.53 -45.05
N ALA A 473 18.52 35.19 -44.95
CA ALA A 473 19.21 34.34 -45.89
C ALA A 473 19.40 32.92 -45.35
N PHE A 474 19.28 31.92 -46.22
CA PHE A 474 19.61 30.51 -45.96
C PHE A 474 20.60 30.03 -47.00
N PHE A 475 21.68 29.38 -46.57
CA PHE A 475 22.71 28.84 -47.47
C PHE A 475 22.56 27.34 -47.61
N LEU A 476 22.19 26.86 -48.80
CA LEU A 476 22.12 25.43 -49.08
C LEU A 476 23.52 24.87 -49.39
N LEU A 477 23.90 23.69 -48.89
CA LEU A 477 23.10 22.76 -48.07
C LEU A 477 23.21 22.99 -46.53
N ASN A 478 24.07 23.92 -46.09
CA ASN A 478 24.40 24.11 -44.67
C ASN A 478 23.20 24.43 -43.77
N ASP A 479 22.27 25.26 -44.25
CA ASP A 479 21.08 25.69 -43.52
C ASP A 479 19.83 24.88 -43.89
N TRP A 480 19.98 23.72 -44.54
CA TRP A 480 18.86 22.88 -44.99
C TRP A 480 17.79 22.69 -43.92
N GLN A 481 18.19 22.22 -42.74
CA GLN A 481 17.26 21.95 -41.64
C GLN A 481 16.60 23.23 -41.12
N LYS A 482 17.31 24.35 -41.11
CA LYS A 482 16.77 25.64 -40.67
C LYS A 482 15.74 26.17 -41.67
N LEU A 483 16.00 26.02 -42.97
CA LEU A 483 15.07 26.40 -44.04
C LEU A 483 13.77 25.60 -43.94
N ILE A 484 13.87 24.27 -43.84
CA ILE A 484 12.69 23.40 -43.73
C ILE A 484 11.91 23.70 -42.44
N ALA A 485 12.57 23.87 -41.30
CA ALA A 485 11.91 24.23 -40.05
C ALA A 485 11.20 25.61 -40.15
N TYR A 486 11.82 26.57 -40.85
CA TYR A 486 11.25 27.89 -41.06
C TYR A 486 9.98 27.84 -41.94
N LEU A 487 10.01 27.07 -43.04
CA LEU A 487 8.86 26.91 -43.95
C LEU A 487 7.73 26.09 -43.32
N SER A 488 8.07 25.05 -42.57
CA SER A 488 7.09 24.08 -42.07
C SER A 488 6.48 24.40 -40.71
N ARG A 489 7.04 25.36 -39.95
CA ARG A 489 6.59 25.80 -38.61
C ARG A 489 5.90 24.68 -37.80
N ASP A 490 6.54 23.49 -37.67
CA ASP A 490 6.17 22.34 -36.80
C ASP A 490 6.49 20.95 -37.42
N LEU A 491 6.99 20.85 -38.67
CA LEU A 491 7.51 19.56 -39.16
C LEU A 491 8.95 19.37 -38.67
N LEU A 492 9.15 18.33 -37.85
CA LEU A 492 10.50 17.80 -37.61
C LEU A 492 11.11 17.46 -38.99
N PRO A 493 12.35 17.90 -39.29
CA PRO A 493 13.00 17.58 -40.55
C PRO A 493 13.02 16.06 -40.74
N LYS A 494 12.07 15.55 -41.54
CA LYS A 494 11.99 14.13 -41.83
C LYS A 494 13.07 13.85 -42.85
N GLN A 495 14.14 13.23 -42.36
CA GLN A 495 15.20 12.60 -43.14
C GLN A 495 16.25 13.56 -43.71
N GLN A 496 17.50 13.10 -43.66
CA GLN A 496 18.61 13.74 -44.37
C GLN A 496 18.33 13.65 -45.87
N ILE A 497 18.47 14.77 -46.59
CA ILE A 497 18.27 14.90 -48.05
C ILE A 497 18.94 13.77 -48.87
N MET A 498 20.04 13.20 -48.36
CA MET A 498 20.77 12.08 -48.96
C MET A 498 20.07 10.70 -48.91
N ARG A 499 18.98 10.55 -48.16
CA ARG A 499 18.30 9.25 -48.00
C ARG A 499 17.29 8.94 -49.11
N THR A 500 16.66 9.95 -49.69
CA THR A 500 15.64 9.73 -50.72
C THR A 500 16.26 9.78 -52.11
N LYS A 501 15.70 9.02 -53.06
CA LYS A 501 16.17 9.01 -54.45
C LYS A 501 16.09 10.42 -55.07
N ARG A 502 15.03 11.16 -54.78
CA ARG A 502 14.84 12.53 -55.30
C ARG A 502 15.81 13.52 -54.67
N GLY A 503 16.14 13.36 -53.38
CA GLY A 503 17.13 14.22 -52.73
C GLY A 503 18.55 13.98 -53.23
N LYS A 504 18.90 12.72 -53.56
CA LYS A 504 20.15 12.41 -54.27
C LYS A 504 20.19 13.07 -55.64
N ASN A 505 19.12 12.94 -56.44
CA ASN A 505 19.03 13.58 -57.75
C ASN A 505 19.19 15.10 -57.66
N PHE A 506 18.52 15.76 -56.70
CA PHE A 506 18.66 17.20 -56.50
C PHE A 506 20.11 17.61 -56.14
N ILE A 507 20.79 16.84 -55.28
CA ILE A 507 22.19 17.10 -54.93
C ILE A 507 23.12 16.88 -56.13
N GLU A 508 22.86 15.86 -56.93
CA GLU A 508 23.58 15.61 -58.18
C GLU A 508 23.40 16.76 -59.17
N ASP A 509 22.17 17.28 -59.32
CA ASP A 509 21.88 18.45 -60.14
C ASP A 509 22.59 19.70 -59.61
N LEU A 510 22.51 19.96 -58.30
CA LEU A 510 23.21 21.08 -57.65
C LEU A 510 24.73 21.02 -57.89
N THR A 511 25.32 19.83 -57.73
CA THR A 511 26.75 19.59 -57.97
C THR A 511 27.11 19.75 -59.44
N ARG A 512 26.27 19.24 -60.36
CA ARG A 512 26.43 19.37 -61.82
C ARG A 512 26.44 20.83 -62.22
N VAL A 513 25.46 21.61 -61.78
CA VAL A 513 25.36 23.04 -62.06
C VAL A 513 26.54 23.82 -61.51
N ASN A 514 26.96 23.54 -60.27
CA ASN A 514 28.12 24.18 -59.66
C ASN A 514 29.41 23.94 -60.46
N ARG A 515 29.62 22.72 -61.01
CA ARG A 515 30.76 22.43 -61.89
C ARG A 515 30.67 23.19 -63.20
N LEU A 516 29.51 23.15 -63.86
CA LEU A 516 29.29 23.84 -65.14
C LEU A 516 29.51 25.36 -65.01
N LEU A 517 29.11 25.98 -63.90
CA LEU A 517 29.30 27.42 -63.72
C LEU A 517 30.72 27.81 -63.29
N LYS A 518 31.50 26.88 -62.71
CA LYS A 518 32.88 27.13 -62.24
C LYS A 518 33.97 26.80 -63.26
N GLU A 519 33.73 25.90 -64.20
CA GLU A 519 34.71 25.59 -65.24
C GLU A 519 34.90 26.80 -66.18
N PRO A 520 36.11 27.39 -66.27
CA PRO A 520 36.40 28.34 -67.33
C PRO A 520 36.37 27.58 -68.65
N SER A 521 35.54 28.02 -69.59
CA SER A 521 35.56 27.53 -70.96
C SER A 521 36.99 27.68 -71.50
N VAL A 522 37.67 26.56 -71.73
CA VAL A 522 38.80 26.53 -72.67
C VAL A 522 38.17 26.78 -74.04
N VAL A 523 38.37 27.98 -74.55
CA VAL A 523 38.11 28.33 -75.95
C VAL A 523 39.21 27.73 -76.80
#